data_AF-A0A8T1YDU0-F1
#
_entry.id   AF-A0A8T1YDU0-F1
#
_cell.length_a   1.000
_cell.length_b   1.000
_cell.length_c   1.000
_cell.angle_alpha   90.00
_cell.angle_beta   90.00
_cell.angle_gamma   90.00
#
_symmetry.space_group_name_H-M   'P 1'
#
loop_
_entity.id
_entity.type
_entity.pdbx_description
1 polymer ?
#
loop_
_entity_poly.entity_id
_entity_poly.type
_entity_poly.pdbx_seq_one_letter_code
_entity_poly.pdbx_strand_id
1 'polypeptide(L)'
;MKNRRKRGGLSGGDVVVSWRRFFRFVSLFVFSFVLFSALFIFLGKIRPVVRSSVNAVLRGSVPAVKVVTIHEAVEFPDQTLIFLKYPPYSRLFTKEDLFCVFSDVNDSSKLFKELPYAVETGDYGRHIVRCSAVPRGNTVSLAVSRWTVDNSNLQVGLTHRWDWLVYDAVIDDDNSTVVFVKGLNLRPGKVADVSRYECVYGWDFTKPKLLLRAQVISAAQEIVRCKTPLSLTVLDGPRKAQSQPVKVSVRIKGSGMLPSVAHPIKRPGRVKDTKTFETCVCTMTRNAANVLREWVMYHAGIGVQRWFIYDNNSDDDIVSEIKNLENRGYNISRHFWPWIKTQEAGFANCVIRAKSDCDWVAFIDVDEFFYIPSGQTLTDVIRNHTTTPSSSGEIGEIRTPCHSFGPSGLSDPPRGGVTAAYTCRMALPERHKSIIRPESLNATLINVVHHFHLKEGFAFADVDKGMMVINHYKYQVWDIFKEKFKRRVATYVADWQNEENVGSKDRAPGLGTRPVEPSDWAERFCEVRDIGLRDWVLDNFRDRKTQRLVWEREARRVEDEVIVQMGSWADKRVGRKRKKQLKAQ
;
A
#
# COMPACT_ATOMS: atom_id res chain seq x y z
N MET A 1 43.10 -69.65 22.24
CA MET A 1 42.85 -70.73 21.26
C MET A 1 42.47 -70.13 19.90
N LYS A 2 43.32 -70.36 18.90
CA LYS A 2 43.06 -70.52 17.44
C LYS A 2 41.88 -69.80 16.74
N ASN A 3 42.26 -68.88 15.84
CA ASN A 3 42.09 -68.91 14.36
C ASN A 3 40.74 -68.65 13.64
N ARG A 4 40.89 -67.81 12.58
CA ARG A 4 40.42 -67.93 11.17
C ARG A 4 39.03 -67.41 10.70
N ARG A 5 39.07 -66.28 9.97
CA ARG A 5 38.78 -66.10 8.51
C ARG A 5 37.92 -67.17 7.80
N LYS A 6 36.81 -66.79 7.12
CA LYS A 6 36.69 -66.44 5.66
C LYS A 6 35.25 -66.49 5.09
N ARG A 7 34.93 -65.44 4.31
CA ARG A 7 34.11 -65.29 3.07
C ARG A 7 33.36 -66.47 2.42
N GLY A 8 32.18 -66.11 1.88
CA GLY A 8 31.51 -66.59 0.64
C GLY A 8 30.01 -66.21 0.71
N GLY A 9 29.27 -65.65 -0.27
CA GLY A 9 29.40 -65.43 -1.70
C GLY A 9 28.08 -65.83 -2.40
N LEU A 10 27.54 -64.98 -3.30
CA LEU A 10 26.41 -65.16 -4.25
C LEU A 10 24.96 -65.11 -3.67
N SER A 11 23.90 -64.65 -4.37
CA SER A 11 23.67 -64.38 -5.80
C SER A 11 22.65 -63.23 -6.03
N GLY A 12 22.73 -62.59 -7.20
CA GLY A 12 21.69 -61.71 -7.73
C GLY A 12 20.48 -62.51 -8.23
N GLY A 13 19.28 -61.94 -8.06
CA GLY A 13 18.03 -62.48 -8.58
C GLY A 13 17.63 -61.80 -9.88
N ASP A 14 17.49 -62.59 -10.94
CA ASP A 14 16.91 -62.21 -12.22
C ASP A 14 15.40 -61.91 -12.10
N VAL A 15 14.97 -60.78 -12.66
CA VAL A 15 13.56 -60.48 -12.89
C VAL A 15 13.17 -60.98 -14.28
N VAL A 16 12.51 -62.14 -14.35
CA VAL A 16 11.96 -62.69 -15.59
C VAL A 16 10.73 -61.88 -16.01
N VAL A 17 10.89 -61.02 -17.00
CA VAL A 17 9.76 -60.35 -17.68
C VAL A 17 9.06 -61.35 -18.58
N SER A 18 7.82 -61.70 -18.24
CA SER A 18 6.97 -62.57 -19.05
C SER A 18 6.80 -62.01 -20.47
N TRP A 19 7.28 -62.75 -21.47
CA TRP A 19 7.20 -62.39 -22.91
C TRP A 19 5.76 -62.05 -23.36
N ARG A 20 4.73 -62.58 -22.71
CA ARG A 20 3.33 -62.24 -22.98
C ARG A 20 2.96 -60.78 -22.64
N ARG A 21 3.62 -60.16 -21.66
CA ARG A 21 3.38 -58.75 -21.29
C ARG A 21 4.11 -57.80 -22.24
N PHE A 22 5.32 -58.18 -22.68
CA PHE A 22 6.09 -57.41 -23.66
C PHE A 22 5.37 -57.35 -25.02
N PHE A 23 4.88 -58.48 -25.53
CA PHE A 23 4.14 -58.50 -26.79
C PHE A 23 2.82 -57.72 -26.75
N ARG A 24 2.11 -57.70 -25.61
CA ARG A 24 0.90 -56.88 -25.46
C ARG A 24 1.20 -55.38 -25.44
N PHE A 25 2.30 -54.97 -24.82
CA PHE A 25 2.73 -53.57 -24.81
C PHE A 25 3.16 -53.09 -26.19
N VAL A 26 3.94 -53.91 -26.92
CA VAL A 26 4.37 -53.59 -28.28
C VAL A 26 3.17 -53.52 -29.23
N SER A 27 2.22 -54.46 -29.11
CA SER A 27 1.01 -54.46 -29.95
C SER A 27 0.12 -53.23 -29.69
N LEU A 28 -0.08 -52.82 -28.43
CA LEU A 28 -0.80 -51.58 -28.08
C LEU A 28 -0.10 -50.31 -28.62
N PHE A 29 1.22 -50.28 -28.54
CA PHE A 29 2.01 -49.14 -29.02
C PHE A 29 1.94 -48.99 -30.54
N VAL A 30 2.04 -50.11 -31.28
CA VAL A 30 1.90 -50.14 -32.74
C VAL A 30 0.47 -49.75 -33.16
N PHE A 31 -0.55 -50.25 -32.47
CA PHE A 31 -1.95 -49.90 -32.78
C PHE A 31 -2.23 -48.40 -32.55
N SER A 32 -1.70 -47.82 -31.47
CA SER A 32 -1.82 -46.38 -31.19
C SER A 32 -1.11 -45.53 -32.25
N PHE A 33 0.05 -45.97 -32.73
CA PHE A 33 0.83 -45.22 -33.72
C PHE A 33 0.17 -45.26 -35.12
N VAL A 34 -0.43 -46.39 -35.49
CA VAL A 34 -1.19 -46.53 -36.74
C VAL A 34 -2.48 -45.72 -36.69
N LEU A 35 -3.21 -45.69 -35.56
CA LEU A 35 -4.40 -44.86 -35.41
C LEU A 35 -4.08 -43.36 -35.52
N PHE A 36 -2.98 -42.92 -34.89
CA PHE A 36 -2.54 -41.53 -34.91
C PHE A 36 -2.07 -41.10 -36.31
N SER A 37 -1.40 -41.99 -37.04
CA SER A 37 -0.96 -41.74 -38.43
C SER A 37 -2.13 -41.71 -39.41
N ALA A 38 -3.15 -42.54 -39.22
CA ALA A 38 -4.36 -42.54 -40.05
C ALA A 38 -5.22 -41.27 -39.87
N LEU A 39 -5.27 -40.70 -38.65
CA LEU A 39 -5.96 -39.43 -38.39
C LEU A 39 -5.30 -38.23 -39.09
N PHE A 40 -3.97 -38.22 -39.23
CA PHE A 40 -3.26 -37.16 -39.96
C PHE A 40 -3.43 -37.23 -41.48
N ILE A 41 -3.69 -38.41 -42.04
CA ILE A 41 -3.94 -38.59 -43.48
C ILE A 41 -5.37 -38.14 -43.86
N PHE A 42 -6.35 -38.29 -42.96
CA PHE A 42 -7.75 -37.91 -43.22
C PHE A 42 -8.11 -36.45 -42.91
N LEU A 43 -7.32 -35.73 -42.10
CA LEU A 43 -7.57 -34.31 -41.78
C LEU A 43 -6.74 -33.31 -42.62
N GLY A 44 -5.89 -33.81 -43.53
CA GLY A 44 -4.94 -33.03 -44.32
C GLY A 44 -5.46 -32.31 -45.58
N LYS A 45 -6.77 -32.11 -45.76
CA LYS A 45 -7.33 -31.35 -46.90
C LYS A 45 -8.58 -30.54 -46.54
N ILE A 46 -8.41 -29.45 -45.79
CA ILE A 46 -9.34 -28.32 -45.83
C ILE A 46 -8.53 -27.08 -46.20
N ARG A 47 -8.55 -26.71 -47.48
CA ARG A 47 -8.09 -25.40 -47.96
C ARG A 47 -9.23 -24.41 -47.79
N PRO A 48 -9.10 -23.32 -47.02
CA PRO A 48 -10.06 -22.23 -47.13
C PRO A 48 -9.84 -21.52 -48.46
N VAL A 49 -10.83 -21.59 -49.35
CA VAL A 49 -10.90 -20.78 -50.56
C VAL A 49 -11.16 -19.34 -50.13
N VAL A 50 -10.22 -18.44 -50.39
CA VAL A 50 -10.44 -17.00 -50.32
C VAL A 50 -11.21 -16.60 -51.58
N ARG A 51 -12.53 -16.39 -51.44
CA ARG A 51 -13.32 -15.64 -52.42
C ARG A 51 -13.37 -14.19 -51.97
N SER A 52 -12.66 -13.31 -52.68
CA SER A 52 -12.85 -11.87 -52.55
C SER A 52 -14.21 -11.50 -53.16
N SER A 53 -15.20 -11.16 -52.33
CA SER A 53 -16.28 -10.28 -52.75
C SER A 53 -15.98 -8.90 -52.19
N VAL A 54 -15.41 -8.05 -53.03
CA VAL A 54 -15.36 -6.61 -52.81
C VAL A 54 -16.80 -6.11 -52.93
N ASN A 55 -17.42 -5.79 -51.80
CA ASN A 55 -18.52 -4.85 -51.74
C ASN A 55 -18.33 -4.01 -50.47
N ALA A 56 -17.56 -2.93 -50.64
CA ALA A 56 -17.61 -1.80 -49.75
C ALA A 56 -19.01 -1.18 -49.85
N VAL A 57 -19.83 -1.39 -48.82
CA VAL A 57 -20.98 -0.52 -48.56
C VAL A 57 -20.68 0.20 -47.26
N LEU A 58 -20.45 1.50 -47.39
CA LEU A 58 -20.37 2.46 -46.30
C LEU A 58 -21.59 2.29 -45.38
N ARG A 59 -21.38 1.72 -44.19
CA ARG A 59 -22.10 2.16 -43.00
C ARG A 59 -21.04 2.46 -41.96
N GLY A 60 -20.88 3.73 -41.64
CA GLY A 60 -20.10 4.15 -40.48
C GLY A 60 -20.66 3.47 -39.25
N SER A 61 -20.01 2.39 -38.83
CA SER A 61 -20.24 1.83 -37.51
C SER A 61 -19.61 2.80 -36.52
N VAL A 62 -20.44 3.61 -35.88
CA VAL A 62 -20.09 4.25 -34.61
C VAL A 62 -19.47 3.15 -33.73
N PRO A 63 -18.23 3.29 -33.23
CA PRO A 63 -17.67 2.30 -32.35
C PRO A 63 -18.63 2.15 -31.17
N ALA A 64 -19.15 0.93 -30.97
CA ALA A 64 -20.06 0.64 -29.86
C ALA A 64 -19.45 1.21 -28.58
N VAL A 65 -20.11 2.21 -28.00
CA VAL A 65 -19.70 2.83 -26.73
C VAL A 65 -19.76 1.72 -25.68
N LYS A 66 -18.59 1.16 -25.33
CA LYS A 66 -18.49 0.11 -24.32
C LYS A 66 -18.72 0.75 -22.96
N VAL A 67 -19.89 0.47 -22.38
CA VAL A 67 -20.37 1.05 -21.12
C VAL A 67 -19.42 0.68 -19.98
N VAL A 68 -18.86 1.70 -19.32
CA VAL A 68 -18.15 1.52 -18.05
C VAL A 68 -19.19 1.12 -17.00
N THR A 69 -19.02 -0.03 -16.37
CA THR A 69 -19.94 -0.47 -15.30
C THR A 69 -19.31 -0.21 -13.94
N ILE A 70 -20.06 0.41 -13.03
CA ILE A 70 -19.67 0.46 -11.62
C ILE A 70 -19.79 -0.94 -11.04
N HIS A 71 -18.73 -1.39 -10.35
CA HIS A 71 -18.70 -2.71 -9.76
C HIS A 71 -19.31 -2.68 -8.36
N GLU A 72 -18.68 -1.94 -7.46
CA GLU A 72 -18.96 -1.91 -6.03
C GLU A 72 -18.57 -0.53 -5.49
N ALA A 73 -19.12 -0.16 -4.33
CA ALA A 73 -18.68 1.01 -3.57
C ALA A 73 -18.40 0.63 -2.11
N VAL A 74 -17.51 1.41 -1.47
CA VAL A 74 -17.23 1.30 -0.04
C VAL A 74 -17.47 2.66 0.60
N GLU A 75 -18.40 2.70 1.53
CA GLU A 75 -18.78 3.90 2.27
C GLU A 75 -17.93 4.05 3.54
N PHE A 76 -17.27 5.19 3.65
CA PHE A 76 -16.54 5.65 4.84
C PHE A 76 -17.30 6.81 5.49
N PRO A 77 -16.99 7.17 6.75
CA PRO A 77 -17.64 8.30 7.41
C PRO A 77 -17.49 9.65 6.68
N ASP A 78 -16.37 9.86 5.96
CA ASP A 78 -16.00 11.13 5.33
C ASP A 78 -15.95 11.07 3.78
N GLN A 79 -16.03 9.89 3.18
CA GLN A 79 -15.90 9.71 1.74
C GLN A 79 -16.54 8.40 1.26
N THR A 80 -16.69 8.28 -0.06
CA THR A 80 -17.08 7.01 -0.70
C THR A 80 -16.07 6.63 -1.77
N LEU A 81 -15.61 5.37 -1.74
CA LEU A 81 -14.77 4.81 -2.80
C LEU A 81 -15.65 4.04 -3.78
N ILE A 82 -15.57 4.39 -5.06
CA ILE A 82 -16.33 3.73 -6.13
C ILE A 82 -15.36 2.98 -7.03
N PHE A 83 -15.53 1.68 -7.15
CA PHE A 83 -14.68 0.80 -7.95
C PHE A 83 -15.24 0.65 -9.36
N LEU A 84 -14.50 1.15 -10.34
CA LEU A 84 -14.86 1.07 -11.75
C LEU A 84 -14.27 -0.17 -12.42
N LYS A 85 -15.07 -0.81 -13.27
CA LYS A 85 -14.63 -1.88 -14.15
C LYS A 85 -14.48 -1.36 -15.58
N TYR A 86 -13.25 -1.36 -16.08
CA TYR A 86 -12.94 -0.99 -17.46
C TYR A 86 -12.87 -2.21 -18.36
N PRO A 87 -13.41 -2.13 -19.60
CA PRO A 87 -13.05 -3.07 -20.65
C PRO A 87 -11.55 -2.95 -20.98
N PRO A 88 -10.86 -4.05 -21.32
CA PRO A 88 -9.47 -4.01 -21.76
C PRO A 88 -9.27 -2.97 -22.88
N TYR A 89 -8.18 -2.19 -22.81
CA TYR A 89 -7.75 -1.19 -23.80
C TYR A 89 -8.62 0.08 -23.93
N SER A 90 -9.52 0.34 -22.98
CA SER A 90 -10.31 1.58 -22.95
C SER A 90 -9.50 2.74 -22.37
N ARG A 91 -9.75 3.97 -22.85
CA ARG A 91 -9.18 5.18 -22.23
C ARG A 91 -9.68 5.27 -20.78
N LEU A 92 -8.76 5.52 -19.87
CA LEU A 92 -9.02 5.72 -18.46
C LEU A 92 -9.59 7.13 -18.23
N PHE A 93 -10.65 7.24 -17.44
CA PHE A 93 -11.20 8.55 -17.06
C PHE A 93 -10.27 9.26 -16.09
N THR A 94 -10.09 10.56 -16.30
CA THR A 94 -9.44 11.47 -15.34
C THR A 94 -10.47 12.09 -14.40
N LYS A 95 -9.99 12.86 -13.41
CA LYS A 95 -10.84 13.62 -12.48
C LYS A 95 -11.80 14.57 -13.22
N GLU A 96 -11.36 15.14 -14.34
CA GLU A 96 -12.13 16.09 -15.15
C GLU A 96 -13.17 15.41 -16.05
N ASP A 97 -13.03 14.09 -16.25
CA ASP A 97 -13.95 13.30 -17.07
C ASP A 97 -15.19 12.82 -16.27
N LEU A 98 -15.19 12.98 -14.94
CA LEU A 98 -16.20 12.37 -14.05
C LEU A 98 -16.83 13.37 -13.08
N PHE A 99 -18.10 13.12 -12.73
CA PHE A 99 -18.81 13.77 -11.63
C PHE A 99 -19.39 12.73 -10.69
N CYS A 100 -19.23 12.94 -9.38
CA CYS A 100 -20.03 12.26 -8.37
C CYS A 100 -21.40 12.92 -8.31
N VAL A 101 -22.44 12.13 -8.53
CA VAL A 101 -23.83 12.58 -8.63
C VAL A 101 -24.59 12.02 -7.44
N PHE A 102 -25.14 12.90 -6.60
CA PHE A 102 -25.94 12.51 -5.46
C PHE A 102 -27.41 12.78 -5.75
N SER A 103 -28.27 11.78 -5.55
CA SER A 103 -29.71 11.88 -5.76
C SER A 103 -30.47 11.55 -4.47
N ASP A 104 -31.50 12.33 -4.14
CA ASP A 104 -32.39 12.02 -3.03
C ASP A 104 -33.17 10.72 -3.33
N VAL A 105 -33.30 9.85 -2.33
CA VAL A 105 -33.97 8.54 -2.45
C VAL A 105 -35.47 8.71 -2.73
N ASN A 106 -36.09 9.77 -2.22
CA ASN A 106 -37.51 10.04 -2.35
C ASN A 106 -37.86 10.96 -3.52
N ASP A 107 -36.89 11.74 -4.01
CA ASP A 107 -37.09 12.71 -5.08
C ASP A 107 -35.86 12.79 -6.00
N SER A 108 -35.86 11.96 -7.05
CA SER A 108 -34.77 11.89 -8.03
C SER A 108 -34.55 13.19 -8.81
N SER A 109 -35.47 14.16 -8.73
CA SER A 109 -35.28 15.50 -9.29
C SER A 109 -34.31 16.36 -8.47
N LYS A 110 -34.15 16.04 -7.17
CA LYS A 110 -33.16 16.65 -6.28
C LYS A 110 -31.84 15.91 -6.42
N LEU A 111 -31.04 16.38 -7.37
CA LEU A 111 -29.67 15.92 -7.55
C LEU A 111 -28.67 17.07 -7.51
N PHE A 112 -27.47 16.78 -7.01
CA PHE A 112 -26.33 17.67 -7.14
C PHE A 112 -25.10 16.90 -7.61
N LYS A 113 -24.18 17.63 -8.27
CA LYS A 113 -22.96 17.07 -8.85
C LYS A 113 -21.74 17.73 -8.22
N GLU A 114 -20.73 16.95 -7.92
CA GLU A 114 -19.42 17.42 -7.50
C GLU A 114 -18.32 16.75 -8.34
N LEU A 115 -17.16 17.39 -8.42
CA LEU A 115 -15.97 16.72 -8.94
C LEU A 115 -15.45 15.73 -7.89
N PRO A 116 -14.99 14.54 -8.29
CA PRO A 116 -14.36 13.61 -7.37
C PRO A 116 -13.11 14.23 -6.73
N TYR A 117 -12.79 13.85 -5.49
CA TYR A 117 -11.56 14.28 -4.83
C TYR A 117 -10.33 13.86 -5.63
N ALA A 118 -10.31 12.59 -6.03
CA ALA A 118 -9.28 12.00 -6.88
C ALA A 118 -9.81 10.79 -7.65
N VAL A 119 -9.09 10.43 -8.71
CA VAL A 119 -9.29 9.19 -9.47
C VAL A 119 -7.97 8.45 -9.46
N GLU A 120 -7.96 7.30 -8.80
CA GLU A 120 -6.76 6.51 -8.55
C GLU A 120 -6.73 5.28 -9.46
N THR A 121 -5.58 4.99 -10.04
CA THR A 121 -5.35 3.71 -10.73
C THR A 121 -4.73 2.74 -9.73
N GLY A 122 -5.51 1.76 -9.28
CA GLY A 122 -5.07 0.66 -8.43
C GLY A 122 -4.41 -0.48 -9.20
N ASP A 123 -3.99 -1.51 -8.47
CA ASP A 123 -3.37 -2.72 -9.01
C ASP A 123 -4.28 -3.38 -10.07
N TYR A 124 -3.69 -3.89 -11.17
CA TYR A 124 -4.36 -4.46 -12.37
C TYR A 124 -5.28 -3.49 -13.14
N GLY A 125 -5.03 -2.17 -13.07
CA GLY A 125 -5.78 -1.20 -13.87
C GLY A 125 -7.20 -0.97 -13.39
N ARG A 126 -7.49 -1.27 -12.12
CA ARG A 126 -8.74 -0.86 -11.47
C ARG A 126 -8.71 0.63 -11.23
N HIS A 127 -9.83 1.29 -11.45
CA HIS A 127 -9.96 2.72 -11.18
C HIS A 127 -10.84 2.91 -9.97
N ILE A 128 -10.34 3.67 -9.01
CA ILE A 128 -11.05 3.98 -7.77
C ILE A 128 -11.35 5.47 -7.80
N VAL A 129 -12.64 5.80 -7.83
CA VAL A 129 -13.10 7.18 -7.76
C VAL A 129 -13.42 7.51 -6.32
N ARG A 130 -12.87 8.62 -5.82
CA ARG A 130 -13.13 9.13 -4.48
C ARG A 130 -14.17 10.24 -4.53
N CYS A 131 -15.34 10.01 -3.95
CA CYS A 131 -16.40 10.99 -3.80
C CYS A 131 -16.55 11.42 -2.33
N SER A 132 -17.28 12.51 -2.08
CA SER A 132 -17.72 12.88 -0.73
C SER A 132 -18.56 11.79 -0.06
N ALA A 133 -18.65 11.86 1.26
CA ALA A 133 -19.60 11.05 2.02
C ALA A 133 -21.01 11.25 1.46
N VAL A 134 -21.77 10.17 1.35
CA VAL A 134 -23.15 10.22 0.87
C VAL A 134 -24.02 10.92 1.91
N PRO A 135 -24.71 12.03 1.57
CA PRO A 135 -25.62 12.67 2.51
C PRO A 135 -26.75 11.71 2.93
N ARG A 136 -27.28 11.88 4.15
CA ARG A 136 -28.37 11.03 4.64
C ARG A 136 -29.59 11.19 3.74
N GLY A 137 -30.16 10.07 3.31
CA GLY A 137 -31.32 10.06 2.41
C GLY A 137 -30.95 10.20 0.93
N ASN A 138 -29.67 10.19 0.58
CA ASN A 138 -29.19 10.22 -0.81
C ASN A 138 -28.53 8.90 -1.22
N THR A 139 -28.43 8.70 -2.53
CA THR A 139 -27.59 7.69 -3.18
C THR A 139 -26.51 8.38 -4.01
N VAL A 140 -25.42 7.67 -4.29
CA VAL A 140 -24.33 8.16 -5.14
C VAL A 140 -24.27 7.38 -6.45
N SER A 141 -24.03 8.10 -7.54
CA SER A 141 -23.82 7.58 -8.90
C SER A 141 -22.69 8.35 -9.58
N LEU A 142 -22.19 7.88 -10.72
CA LEU A 142 -21.17 8.61 -11.49
C LEU A 142 -21.73 9.08 -12.83
N ALA A 143 -21.47 10.32 -13.20
CA ALA A 143 -21.72 10.83 -14.55
C ALA A 143 -20.41 11.10 -15.28
N VAL A 144 -20.39 10.84 -16.59
CA VAL A 144 -19.25 11.10 -17.47
C VAL A 144 -19.46 12.44 -18.18
N SER A 145 -18.44 13.30 -18.13
CA SER A 145 -18.49 14.71 -18.55
C SER A 145 -18.35 14.93 -20.06
N ARG A 146 -17.74 13.98 -20.79
CA ARG A 146 -17.43 14.13 -22.22
C ARG A 146 -17.78 12.88 -23.02
N TRP A 147 -18.54 13.08 -24.12
CA TRP A 147 -18.79 12.15 -25.24
C TRP A 147 -20.06 11.28 -25.25
N THR A 148 -21.09 11.54 -24.44
CA THR A 148 -22.43 10.98 -24.72
C THR A 148 -23.51 12.05 -24.62
N VAL A 149 -24.33 12.12 -25.67
CA VAL A 149 -25.60 12.87 -25.73
C VAL A 149 -26.62 12.32 -24.71
N ASP A 150 -26.32 11.16 -24.12
CA ASP A 150 -27.05 10.59 -23.00
C ASP A 150 -26.36 10.94 -21.68
N ASN A 151 -27.07 11.67 -20.81
CA ASN A 151 -26.81 11.78 -19.37
C ASN A 151 -26.98 10.39 -18.70
N SER A 152 -26.23 9.38 -19.12
CA SER A 152 -26.30 8.05 -18.53
C SER A 152 -25.57 8.08 -17.19
N ASN A 153 -26.31 8.30 -16.11
CA ASN A 153 -25.80 8.09 -14.75
C ASN A 153 -25.43 6.61 -14.60
N LEU A 154 -24.17 6.34 -14.32
CA LEU A 154 -23.70 5.02 -13.93
C LEU A 154 -24.20 4.75 -12.51
N GLN A 155 -25.18 3.87 -12.38
CA GLN A 155 -25.70 3.47 -11.08
C GLN A 155 -24.62 2.69 -10.32
N VAL A 156 -24.37 3.07 -9.07
CA VAL A 156 -23.46 2.32 -8.21
C VAL A 156 -24.09 0.97 -7.90
N GLY A 157 -23.29 -0.09 -8.00
CA GLY A 157 -23.70 -1.45 -7.68
C GLY A 157 -23.90 -1.65 -6.18
N LEU A 158 -23.34 -2.74 -5.65
CA LEU A 158 -23.44 -3.04 -4.21
C LEU A 158 -22.57 -2.08 -3.40
N THR A 159 -23.15 -1.42 -2.40
CA THR A 159 -22.44 -0.57 -1.44
C THR A 159 -22.12 -1.36 -0.18
N HIS A 160 -20.86 -1.31 0.23
CA HIS A 160 -20.36 -1.95 1.43
C HIS A 160 -20.01 -0.91 2.49
N ARG A 161 -20.23 -1.26 3.76
CA ARG A 161 -19.72 -0.46 4.88
C ARG A 161 -18.27 -0.80 5.15
N TRP A 162 -17.44 0.20 5.36
CA TRP A 162 -16.01 0.02 5.65
C TRP A 162 -15.75 -0.79 6.93
N ASP A 163 -16.59 -0.64 7.97
CA ASP A 163 -16.38 -1.23 9.30
C ASP A 163 -16.65 -2.74 9.38
N TRP A 164 -17.15 -3.34 8.29
CA TRP A 164 -17.41 -4.77 8.17
C TRP A 164 -17.12 -5.22 6.74
N LEU A 165 -15.84 -5.42 6.40
CA LEU A 165 -15.39 -5.62 5.03
C LEU A 165 -14.06 -6.36 4.95
N VAL A 166 -13.95 -7.27 3.99
CA VAL A 166 -12.66 -7.78 3.51
C VAL A 166 -12.16 -6.86 2.40
N TYR A 167 -11.13 -6.06 2.69
CA TYR A 167 -10.78 -4.89 1.89
C TYR A 167 -9.57 -5.06 0.98
N ASP A 168 -8.62 -5.93 1.34
CA ASP A 168 -7.45 -6.22 0.50
C ASP A 168 -6.97 -7.67 0.69
N ALA A 169 -6.20 -8.19 -0.27
CA ALA A 169 -5.57 -9.50 -0.17
C ALA A 169 -4.33 -9.62 -1.05
N VAL A 170 -3.32 -10.34 -0.55
CA VAL A 170 -2.06 -10.62 -1.27
C VAL A 170 -1.71 -12.09 -1.13
N ILE A 171 -1.17 -12.70 -2.18
CA ILE A 171 -0.60 -14.05 -2.11
C ILE A 171 0.87 -13.90 -1.73
N ASP A 172 1.27 -14.52 -0.61
CA ASP A 172 2.66 -14.58 -0.14
C ASP A 172 3.40 -15.74 -0.85
N ASP A 173 4.72 -15.75 -0.75
CA ASP A 173 5.63 -16.67 -1.44
C ASP A 173 5.45 -18.14 -1.01
N ASP A 174 4.85 -18.37 0.16
CA ASP A 174 4.47 -19.70 0.65
C ASP A 174 3.16 -20.22 0.00
N ASN A 175 2.64 -19.52 -1.02
CA ASN A 175 1.36 -19.77 -1.67
C ASN A 175 0.17 -19.74 -0.67
N SER A 176 0.29 -19.03 0.45
CA SER A 176 -0.87 -18.67 1.26
C SER A 176 -1.42 -17.30 0.82
N THR A 177 -2.72 -17.10 1.02
CA THR A 177 -3.36 -15.80 0.78
C THR A 177 -3.47 -15.09 2.12
N VAL A 178 -2.84 -13.94 2.24
CA VAL A 178 -3.01 -13.03 3.38
C VAL A 178 -4.16 -12.07 3.04
N VAL A 179 -5.20 -12.11 3.86
CA VAL A 179 -6.45 -11.38 3.68
C VAL A 179 -6.55 -10.31 4.77
N PHE A 180 -6.88 -9.08 4.37
CA PHE A 180 -7.02 -7.94 5.28
C PHE A 180 -8.50 -7.63 5.51
N VAL A 181 -8.91 -7.59 6.78
CA VAL A 181 -10.31 -7.63 7.19
C VAL A 181 -10.62 -6.62 8.29
N LYS A 182 -11.67 -5.84 8.11
CA LYS A 182 -12.27 -4.99 9.14
C LYS A 182 -13.53 -5.63 9.73
N GLY A 183 -13.72 -5.47 11.04
CA GLY A 183 -14.95 -5.84 11.74
C GLY A 183 -14.88 -7.13 12.58
N LEU A 184 -13.81 -7.92 12.49
CA LEU A 184 -13.67 -9.15 13.29
C LEU A 184 -13.43 -8.89 14.79
N ASN A 185 -12.97 -7.69 15.15
CA ASN A 185 -12.73 -7.25 16.54
C ASN A 185 -11.92 -8.27 17.36
N LEU A 186 -10.86 -8.83 16.76
CA LEU A 186 -9.97 -9.78 17.41
C LEU A 186 -9.16 -9.10 18.52
N ARG A 187 -8.70 -9.88 19.50
CA ARG A 187 -7.90 -9.36 20.62
C ARG A 187 -6.56 -8.80 20.10
N PRO A 188 -6.16 -7.57 20.46
CA PRO A 188 -4.87 -7.01 20.06
C PRO A 188 -3.69 -7.90 20.50
N GLY A 189 -2.69 -8.04 19.63
CA GLY A 189 -1.47 -8.79 19.91
C GLY A 189 -1.63 -10.30 20.14
N LYS A 190 -2.82 -10.87 19.94
CA LYS A 190 -3.10 -12.29 20.18
C LYS A 190 -3.66 -12.98 18.93
N VAL A 191 -3.25 -14.22 18.73
CA VAL A 191 -3.81 -15.10 17.71
C VAL A 191 -5.22 -15.53 18.12
N ALA A 192 -6.15 -15.50 17.17
CA ALA A 192 -7.52 -15.95 17.35
C ALA A 192 -7.68 -17.45 17.08
N ASP A 193 -8.74 -18.04 17.62
CA ASP A 193 -9.15 -19.41 17.29
C ASP A 193 -9.62 -19.49 15.83
N VAL A 194 -8.77 -20.05 14.97
CA VAL A 194 -9.00 -20.17 13.53
C VAL A 194 -10.11 -21.17 13.18
N SER A 195 -10.49 -22.07 14.10
CA SER A 195 -11.52 -23.08 13.85
C SER A 195 -12.90 -22.48 13.55
N ARG A 196 -13.11 -21.21 13.95
CA ARG A 196 -14.34 -20.43 13.75
C ARG A 196 -14.46 -19.80 12.36
N TYR A 197 -13.38 -19.80 11.58
CA TYR A 197 -13.28 -19.07 10.32
C TYR A 197 -12.99 -20.00 9.14
N GLU A 198 -13.45 -19.59 7.96
CA GLU A 198 -13.22 -20.28 6.68
C GLU A 198 -12.99 -19.22 5.60
N CYS A 199 -11.98 -19.38 4.75
CA CYS A 199 -11.79 -18.48 3.62
C CYS A 199 -12.58 -18.97 2.41
N VAL A 200 -13.19 -18.04 1.70
CA VAL A 200 -14.08 -18.33 0.57
C VAL A 200 -13.61 -17.54 -0.63
N TYR A 201 -13.38 -18.23 -1.74
CA TYR A 201 -12.92 -17.64 -3.00
C TYR A 201 -13.98 -17.80 -4.08
N GLY A 202 -14.19 -16.77 -4.88
CA GLY A 202 -15.14 -16.85 -5.99
C GLY A 202 -15.14 -15.62 -6.88
N TRP A 203 -15.72 -15.76 -8.07
CA TRP A 203 -15.96 -14.65 -8.98
C TRP A 203 -17.21 -13.86 -8.62
N ASP A 204 -18.21 -14.53 -8.05
CA ASP A 204 -19.51 -13.96 -7.71
C ASP A 204 -20.01 -14.60 -6.41
N PHE A 205 -20.02 -13.83 -5.33
CA PHE A 205 -20.46 -14.29 -4.00
C PHE A 205 -21.97 -14.48 -3.89
N THR A 206 -22.75 -14.00 -4.86
CA THR A 206 -24.20 -14.28 -4.92
C THR A 206 -24.51 -15.70 -5.40
N LYS A 207 -23.53 -16.41 -5.97
CA LYS A 207 -23.67 -17.77 -6.52
C LYS A 207 -22.88 -18.80 -5.69
N PRO A 208 -23.46 -19.31 -4.60
CA PRO A 208 -22.74 -20.14 -3.62
C PRO A 208 -22.17 -21.45 -4.19
N LYS A 209 -22.75 -21.99 -5.28
CA LYS A 209 -22.29 -23.24 -5.93
C LYS A 209 -20.94 -23.11 -6.64
N LEU A 210 -20.45 -21.88 -6.87
CA LEU A 210 -19.19 -21.61 -7.58
C LEU A 210 -18.07 -21.13 -6.64
N LEU A 211 -18.26 -21.29 -5.33
CA LEU A 211 -17.31 -20.82 -4.32
C LEU A 211 -16.37 -21.94 -3.88
N LEU A 212 -15.07 -21.62 -3.81
CA LEU A 212 -14.03 -22.50 -3.28
C LEU A 212 -13.81 -22.15 -1.80
N ARG A 213 -13.81 -23.16 -0.95
CA ARG A 213 -13.54 -22.99 0.48
C ARG A 213 -12.13 -23.43 0.82
N ALA A 214 -11.47 -22.70 1.70
CA ALA A 214 -10.13 -23.03 2.19
C ALA A 214 -9.99 -22.80 3.69
N GLN A 215 -9.08 -23.56 4.28
CA GLN A 215 -8.75 -23.47 5.70
C GLN A 215 -8.04 -22.15 6.02
N VAL A 216 -8.39 -21.56 7.17
CA VAL A 216 -7.64 -20.47 7.81
C VAL A 216 -6.45 -21.07 8.57
N ILE A 217 -5.25 -20.56 8.26
CA ILE A 217 -3.97 -20.95 8.86
C ILE A 217 -3.72 -20.16 10.14
N SER A 218 -3.91 -18.84 10.08
CA SER A 218 -3.76 -17.94 11.22
C SER A 218 -4.74 -16.77 11.09
N ALA A 219 -5.12 -16.18 12.23
CA ALA A 219 -5.91 -14.95 12.27
C ALA A 219 -5.47 -14.12 13.48
N ALA A 220 -5.11 -12.86 13.27
CA ALA A 220 -4.73 -11.93 14.32
C ALA A 220 -4.96 -10.49 13.86
N GLN A 221 -5.38 -9.60 14.76
CA GLN A 221 -5.71 -8.21 14.42
C GLN A 221 -6.69 -8.14 13.23
N GLU A 222 -6.28 -7.50 12.13
CA GLU A 222 -7.03 -7.39 10.87
C GLU A 222 -6.50 -8.32 9.77
N ILE A 223 -5.69 -9.32 10.14
CA ILE A 223 -4.95 -10.18 9.21
C ILE A 223 -5.46 -11.61 9.37
N VAL A 224 -5.92 -12.20 8.27
CA VAL A 224 -6.33 -13.61 8.17
C VAL A 224 -5.51 -14.28 7.08
N ARG A 225 -4.76 -15.31 7.45
CA ARG A 225 -3.95 -16.09 6.50
C ARG A 225 -4.70 -17.36 6.13
N CYS A 226 -4.85 -17.59 4.83
CA CYS A 226 -5.63 -18.69 4.26
C CYS A 226 -4.73 -19.59 3.41
N LYS A 227 -5.05 -20.88 3.35
CA LYS A 227 -4.52 -21.73 2.28
C LYS A 227 -5.05 -21.22 0.93
N THR A 228 -4.19 -21.03 -0.07
CA THR A 228 -4.62 -20.64 -1.41
C THR A 228 -5.07 -21.88 -2.19
N PRO A 229 -6.28 -21.91 -2.77
CA PRO A 229 -6.70 -23.01 -3.64
C PRO A 229 -5.77 -23.18 -4.85
N LEU A 230 -5.34 -24.42 -5.14
CA LEU A 230 -4.43 -24.74 -6.26
C LEU A 230 -4.97 -24.31 -7.63
N SER A 231 -6.30 -24.30 -7.80
CA SER A 231 -6.92 -23.80 -9.02
C SER A 231 -6.62 -22.32 -9.28
N LEU A 232 -6.36 -21.51 -8.25
CA LEU A 232 -5.98 -20.11 -8.41
C LEU A 232 -4.51 -19.94 -8.77
N THR A 233 -3.63 -20.83 -8.29
CA THR A 233 -2.19 -20.74 -8.56
C THR A 233 -1.80 -21.25 -9.95
N VAL A 234 -2.65 -22.06 -10.59
CA VAL A 234 -2.46 -22.68 -11.92
C VAL A 234 -3.13 -21.88 -13.05
N LEU A 235 -4.02 -20.92 -12.74
CA LEU A 235 -4.81 -20.18 -13.74
C LEU A 235 -4.12 -18.92 -14.32
N ASP A 236 -2.87 -18.64 -13.98
CA ASP A 236 -2.04 -17.59 -14.60
C ASP A 236 -1.56 -17.96 -16.02
N GLY A 237 -2.46 -18.50 -16.84
CA GLY A 237 -2.25 -18.65 -18.28
C GLY A 237 -2.66 -17.38 -19.04
N PRO A 238 -2.02 -17.06 -20.18
CA PRO A 238 -2.24 -15.80 -20.93
C PRO A 238 -3.63 -15.65 -21.60
N ARG A 239 -4.62 -16.49 -21.26
CA ARG A 239 -5.90 -16.61 -21.98
C ARG A 239 -7.14 -16.07 -21.26
N LYS A 240 -7.02 -15.42 -20.10
CA LYS A 240 -8.19 -14.89 -19.36
C LYS A 240 -8.11 -13.41 -18.98
N ALA A 241 -7.58 -12.57 -19.86
CA ALA A 241 -7.70 -11.10 -19.78
C ALA A 241 -9.16 -10.57 -19.88
N GLN A 242 -10.17 -11.44 -19.85
CA GLN A 242 -11.59 -11.11 -20.06
C GLN A 242 -12.52 -11.52 -18.89
N SER A 243 -12.07 -12.36 -17.94
CA SER A 243 -12.89 -12.73 -16.77
C SER A 243 -12.64 -11.82 -15.59
N GLN A 244 -13.65 -11.56 -14.76
CA GLN A 244 -13.44 -10.82 -13.51
C GLN A 244 -12.36 -11.49 -12.65
N PRO A 245 -11.54 -10.71 -11.94
CA PRO A 245 -10.58 -11.27 -11.00
C PRO A 245 -11.36 -11.99 -9.88
N VAL A 246 -10.80 -13.10 -9.39
CA VAL A 246 -11.35 -13.82 -8.24
C VAL A 246 -11.30 -12.91 -7.03
N LYS A 247 -12.35 -12.95 -6.20
CA LYS A 247 -12.38 -12.32 -4.89
C LYS A 247 -12.15 -13.35 -3.79
N VAL A 248 -11.68 -12.88 -2.64
CA VAL A 248 -11.55 -13.67 -1.41
C VAL A 248 -12.33 -13.00 -0.29
N SER A 249 -13.05 -13.79 0.50
CA SER A 249 -13.73 -13.32 1.71
C SER A 249 -13.48 -14.28 2.88
N VAL A 250 -13.86 -13.84 4.07
CA VAL A 250 -13.82 -14.62 5.30
C VAL A 250 -15.25 -14.91 5.75
N ARG A 251 -15.51 -16.17 6.05
CA ARG A 251 -16.77 -16.66 6.61
C ARG A 251 -16.58 -17.01 8.07
N ILE A 252 -17.48 -16.52 8.90
CA ILE A 252 -17.59 -16.87 10.32
C ILE A 252 -18.63 -17.98 10.43
N LYS A 253 -18.24 -19.12 11.01
CA LYS A 253 -19.16 -20.23 11.27
C LYS A 253 -20.27 -19.77 12.21
N GLY A 254 -21.52 -19.88 11.77
CA GLY A 254 -22.71 -19.46 12.53
C GLY A 254 -23.13 -17.99 12.34
N SER A 255 -22.30 -17.12 11.76
CA SER A 255 -22.67 -15.69 11.58
C SER A 255 -22.74 -15.24 10.11
N GLY A 256 -22.13 -15.97 9.18
CA GLY A 256 -22.20 -15.67 7.75
C GLY A 256 -20.86 -15.23 7.16
N MET A 257 -20.91 -14.73 5.92
CA MET A 257 -19.73 -14.32 5.15
C MET A 257 -19.64 -12.80 5.13
N LEU A 258 -18.42 -12.26 5.29
CA LEU A 258 -18.19 -10.83 5.17
C LEU A 258 -18.33 -10.40 3.69
N PRO A 259 -18.80 -9.17 3.42
CA PRO A 259 -18.65 -8.60 2.09
C PRO A 259 -17.16 -8.43 1.76
N SER A 260 -16.82 -8.37 0.47
CA SER A 260 -15.44 -8.27 0.05
C SER A 260 -15.27 -7.53 -1.28
N VAL A 261 -14.31 -6.61 -1.26
CA VAL A 261 -13.69 -6.00 -2.46
C VAL A 261 -12.26 -6.49 -2.67
N ALA A 262 -11.80 -7.42 -1.83
CA ALA A 262 -10.45 -7.95 -1.85
C ALA A 262 -10.26 -9.00 -2.94
N HIS A 263 -9.13 -8.91 -3.62
CA HIS A 263 -8.76 -9.84 -4.67
C HIS A 263 -7.35 -10.33 -4.37
N PRO A 264 -7.11 -11.65 -4.31
CA PRO A 264 -5.79 -12.18 -4.00
C PRO A 264 -4.84 -11.90 -5.17
N ILE A 265 -3.89 -10.99 -4.94
CA ILE A 265 -2.91 -10.60 -5.95
C ILE A 265 -1.69 -11.51 -5.84
N LYS A 266 -1.44 -12.30 -6.90
CA LYS A 266 -0.17 -13.02 -7.06
C LYS A 266 0.80 -12.12 -7.79
N ARG A 267 1.88 -11.75 -7.13
CA ARG A 267 2.93 -10.97 -7.77
C ARG A 267 3.84 -11.92 -8.55
N PRO A 268 4.31 -11.53 -9.75
CA PRO A 268 5.35 -12.29 -10.42
C PRO A 268 6.58 -12.25 -9.51
N GLY A 269 6.75 -13.29 -8.70
CA GLY A 269 7.97 -13.53 -7.97
C GLY A 269 9.07 -13.64 -9.02
N ARG A 270 10.02 -12.71 -8.99
CA ARG A 270 11.30 -12.99 -9.63
C ARG A 270 11.90 -14.10 -8.79
N VAL A 271 11.90 -15.33 -9.31
CA VAL A 271 12.79 -16.37 -8.82
C VAL A 271 14.20 -15.91 -9.16
N LYS A 272 14.76 -15.03 -8.33
CA LYS A 272 16.18 -14.75 -8.30
C LYS A 272 16.69 -15.40 -7.03
N ASP A 273 17.81 -16.11 -7.15
CA ASP A 273 18.50 -16.70 -6.00
C ASP A 273 19.07 -15.63 -5.04
N THR A 274 19.09 -14.37 -5.46
CA THR A 274 19.54 -13.22 -4.68
C THR A 274 18.51 -12.09 -4.66
N LYS A 275 18.31 -11.48 -3.49
CA LYS A 275 17.51 -10.28 -3.35
C LYS A 275 18.16 -9.11 -4.11
N THR A 276 17.34 -8.18 -4.57
CA THR A 276 17.81 -7.08 -5.42
C THR A 276 18.38 -5.91 -4.60
N PHE A 277 17.88 -5.74 -3.38
CA PHE A 277 18.21 -4.63 -2.50
C PHE A 277 18.53 -5.15 -1.10
N GLU A 278 19.53 -4.57 -0.47
CA GLU A 278 19.94 -4.90 0.89
C GLU A 278 19.10 -4.13 1.92
N THR A 279 18.91 -2.82 1.69
CA THR A 279 18.13 -1.96 2.61
C THR A 279 17.01 -1.22 1.90
N CYS A 280 15.79 -1.44 2.38
CA CYS A 280 14.58 -0.80 1.91
C CYS A 280 13.86 -0.07 3.04
N VAL A 281 12.97 0.84 2.70
CA VAL A 281 12.09 1.51 3.66
C VAL A 281 10.63 1.29 3.29
N CYS A 282 9.82 1.01 4.31
CA CYS A 282 8.38 1.05 4.23
C CYS A 282 7.82 2.18 5.07
N THR A 283 6.91 2.97 4.49
CA THR A 283 6.22 4.05 5.21
C THR A 283 4.76 4.12 4.81
N MET A 284 3.91 4.61 5.71
CA MET A 284 2.52 4.96 5.43
C MET A 284 2.35 6.44 5.67
N THR A 285 1.87 7.17 4.67
CA THR A 285 1.83 8.62 4.71
C THR A 285 0.55 9.19 4.10
N ARG A 286 0.20 10.40 4.53
CA ARG A 286 -0.88 11.19 3.95
C ARG A 286 -0.42 12.64 3.90
N ASN A 287 -0.48 13.25 2.73
CA ASN A 287 -0.12 14.65 2.49
C ASN A 287 1.31 15.01 2.89
N ALA A 288 2.30 14.30 2.33
CA ALA A 288 3.72 14.49 2.65
C ALA A 288 4.57 14.92 1.45
N ALA A 289 3.97 15.45 0.37
CA ALA A 289 4.69 15.85 -0.83
C ALA A 289 5.77 16.91 -0.54
N ASN A 290 5.56 17.75 0.47
CA ASN A 290 6.47 18.81 0.87
C ASN A 290 7.81 18.30 1.45
N VAL A 291 7.80 17.18 2.18
CA VAL A 291 8.98 16.63 2.86
C VAL A 291 9.53 15.38 2.17
N LEU A 292 8.71 14.70 1.34
CA LEU A 292 9.09 13.44 0.70
C LEU A 292 10.40 13.54 -0.09
N ARG A 293 10.63 14.67 -0.77
CA ARG A 293 11.83 14.91 -1.56
C ARG A 293 13.10 14.87 -0.72
N GLU A 294 13.14 15.67 0.35
CA GLU A 294 14.24 15.68 1.32
C GLU A 294 14.43 14.28 1.92
N TRP A 295 13.34 13.67 2.37
CA TRP A 295 13.37 12.37 3.04
C TRP A 295 13.93 11.25 2.15
N VAL A 296 13.49 11.13 0.89
CA VAL A 296 14.01 10.11 -0.04
C VAL A 296 15.48 10.39 -0.37
N MET A 297 15.83 11.63 -0.70
CA MET A 297 17.20 11.97 -1.10
C MET A 297 18.21 11.77 0.02
N TYR A 298 17.84 12.18 1.24
CA TYR A 298 18.65 11.98 2.44
C TYR A 298 18.88 10.48 2.69
N HIS A 299 17.80 9.69 2.75
CA HIS A 299 17.88 8.26 3.05
C HIS A 299 18.65 7.49 1.96
N ALA A 300 18.54 7.92 0.70
CA ALA A 300 19.35 7.37 -0.38
C ALA A 300 20.85 7.58 -0.15
N GLY A 301 21.25 8.78 0.31
CA GLY A 301 22.65 9.10 0.56
C GLY A 301 23.28 8.36 1.73
N ILE A 302 22.48 7.86 2.68
CA ILE A 302 22.95 6.97 3.77
C ILE A 302 22.79 5.48 3.45
N GLY A 303 22.34 5.11 2.25
CA GLY A 303 22.36 3.72 1.76
C GLY A 303 21.01 3.02 1.61
N VAL A 304 19.87 3.71 1.76
CA VAL A 304 18.56 3.13 1.40
C VAL A 304 18.45 3.02 -0.12
N GLN A 305 17.96 1.89 -0.63
CA GLN A 305 17.97 1.59 -2.06
C GLN A 305 16.57 1.55 -2.69
N ARG A 306 15.52 1.32 -1.90
CA ARG A 306 14.13 1.20 -2.38
C ARG A 306 13.12 1.65 -1.33
N TRP A 307 12.02 2.24 -1.81
CA TRP A 307 10.93 2.76 -0.99
C TRP A 307 9.59 2.13 -1.34
N PHE A 308 8.85 1.73 -0.32
CA PHE A 308 7.45 1.33 -0.40
C PHE A 308 6.63 2.40 0.33
N ILE A 309 5.93 3.23 -0.45
CA ILE A 309 5.14 4.36 0.06
C ILE A 309 3.67 3.97 0.03
N TYR A 310 3.11 3.67 1.19
CA TYR A 310 1.68 3.47 1.37
C TYR A 310 1.00 4.83 1.48
N ASP A 311 0.40 5.27 0.39
CA ASP A 311 -0.33 6.53 0.32
C ASP A 311 -1.74 6.33 0.89
N ASN A 312 -1.93 6.80 2.11
CA ASN A 312 -3.19 6.76 2.83
C ASN A 312 -4.06 7.95 2.46
N ASN A 313 -4.54 7.98 1.22
CA ASN A 313 -5.58 8.91 0.80
C ASN A 313 -5.12 10.39 0.74
N SER A 314 -3.90 10.62 0.23
CA SER A 314 -3.38 11.99 0.06
C SER A 314 -4.22 12.81 -0.93
N ASP A 315 -4.17 14.13 -0.75
CA ASP A 315 -4.83 15.17 -1.56
C ASP A 315 -3.87 16.28 -2.01
N ASP A 316 -2.57 16.12 -1.75
CA ASP A 316 -1.49 17.00 -2.20
C ASP A 316 -0.74 16.44 -3.43
N ASP A 317 0.39 17.04 -3.77
CA ASP A 317 1.18 16.70 -4.96
C ASP A 317 2.01 15.41 -4.84
N ILE A 318 1.67 14.48 -3.93
CA ILE A 318 2.49 13.29 -3.62
C ILE A 318 2.77 12.44 -4.87
N VAL A 319 1.78 12.30 -5.76
CA VAL A 319 1.90 11.52 -7.00
C VAL A 319 2.91 12.17 -7.95
N SER A 320 2.84 13.49 -8.09
CA SER A 320 3.78 14.25 -8.91
C SER A 320 5.20 14.19 -8.34
N GLU A 321 5.34 14.28 -7.01
CA GLU A 321 6.66 14.23 -6.37
C GLU A 321 7.29 12.84 -6.48
N ILE A 322 6.52 11.76 -6.27
CA ILE A 322 7.01 10.38 -6.48
C ILE A 322 7.51 10.22 -7.92
N LYS A 323 6.72 10.66 -8.91
CA LYS A 323 7.14 10.59 -10.32
C LYS A 323 8.40 11.42 -10.60
N ASN A 324 8.56 12.58 -9.96
CA ASN A 324 9.77 13.38 -10.08
C ASN A 324 10.99 12.63 -9.55
N LEU A 325 10.87 11.97 -8.40
CA LEU A 325 11.93 11.18 -7.79
C LEU A 325 12.25 9.92 -8.61
N GLU A 326 11.24 9.21 -9.12
CA GLU A 326 11.44 8.08 -10.04
C GLU A 326 12.21 8.49 -11.30
N ASN A 327 11.85 9.64 -11.90
CA ASN A 327 12.57 10.18 -13.06
C ASN A 327 14.03 10.56 -12.75
N ARG A 328 14.37 10.76 -11.48
CA ARG A 328 15.73 11.01 -11.00
C ARG A 328 16.49 9.72 -10.66
N GLY A 329 15.86 8.56 -10.82
CA GLY A 329 16.47 7.24 -10.62
C GLY A 329 16.23 6.60 -9.25
N TYR A 330 15.36 7.17 -8.40
CA TYR A 330 15.02 6.54 -7.12
C TYR A 330 14.00 5.41 -7.31
N ASN A 331 14.25 4.25 -6.69
CA ASN A 331 13.37 3.07 -6.79
C ASN A 331 12.19 3.19 -5.81
N ILE A 332 11.13 3.88 -6.23
CA ILE A 332 9.95 4.10 -5.39
C ILE A 332 8.79 3.24 -5.90
N SER A 333 7.97 2.74 -4.98
CA SER A 333 6.68 2.13 -5.30
C SER A 333 5.59 2.77 -4.45
N ARG A 334 4.63 3.42 -5.12
CA ARG A 334 3.43 3.94 -4.47
C ARG A 334 2.40 2.82 -4.36
N HIS A 335 1.81 2.66 -3.18
CA HIS A 335 0.70 1.77 -2.91
C HIS A 335 -0.45 2.59 -2.36
N PHE A 336 -1.49 2.79 -3.16
CA PHE A 336 -2.69 3.47 -2.70
C PHE A 336 -3.41 2.61 -1.65
N TRP A 337 -3.48 3.11 -0.42
CA TRP A 337 -3.99 2.38 0.74
C TRP A 337 -5.08 3.21 1.44
N PRO A 338 -6.31 3.27 0.92
CA PRO A 338 -7.34 4.20 1.39
C PRO A 338 -8.06 3.75 2.68
N TRP A 339 -7.57 2.69 3.32
CA TRP A 339 -8.21 2.06 4.46
C TRP A 339 -7.89 2.82 5.74
N ILE A 340 -8.91 3.10 6.57
CA ILE A 340 -8.80 3.99 7.74
C ILE A 340 -8.33 3.21 8.97
N LYS A 341 -7.35 3.71 9.74
CA LYS A 341 -6.86 3.04 10.97
C LYS A 341 -6.42 1.59 10.71
N THR A 342 -5.62 1.37 9.66
CA THR A 342 -5.13 0.05 9.25
C THR A 342 -3.60 0.07 9.04
N GLN A 343 -2.88 0.82 9.87
CA GLN A 343 -1.43 0.99 9.73
C GLN A 343 -0.70 -0.35 9.89
N GLU A 344 -1.08 -1.16 10.88
CA GLU A 344 -0.52 -2.49 11.12
C GLU A 344 -0.75 -3.43 9.93
N ALA A 345 -1.95 -3.37 9.33
CA ALA A 345 -2.29 -4.13 8.14
C ALA A 345 -1.49 -3.66 6.91
N GLY A 346 -1.32 -2.34 6.74
CA GLY A 346 -0.52 -1.78 5.65
C GLY A 346 0.96 -2.17 5.74
N PHE A 347 1.55 -2.14 6.94
CA PHE A 347 2.92 -2.61 7.16
C PHE A 347 3.06 -4.13 6.96
N ALA A 348 2.06 -4.92 7.38
CA ALA A 348 2.04 -6.35 7.07
C ALA A 348 1.94 -6.62 5.56
N ASN A 349 1.14 -5.84 4.82
CA ASN A 349 1.10 -5.92 3.35
C ASN A 349 2.46 -5.54 2.75
N CYS A 350 3.09 -4.50 3.30
CA CYS A 350 4.37 -3.99 2.83
C CYS A 350 5.50 -5.01 2.98
N VAL A 351 5.60 -5.66 4.14
CA VAL A 351 6.68 -6.61 4.38
C VAL A 351 6.57 -7.83 3.48
N ILE A 352 5.35 -8.29 3.18
CA ILE A 352 5.11 -9.36 2.20
C ILE A 352 5.62 -8.92 0.82
N ARG A 353 5.33 -7.67 0.41
CA ARG A 353 5.78 -7.13 -0.88
C ARG A 353 7.30 -6.94 -0.95
N ALA A 354 7.93 -6.57 0.16
CA ALA A 354 9.35 -6.29 0.22
C ALA A 354 10.21 -7.56 0.35
N LYS A 355 9.64 -8.66 0.86
CA LYS A 355 10.35 -9.92 1.17
C LYS A 355 11.20 -10.47 0.03
N SER A 356 10.69 -10.46 -1.20
CA SER A 356 11.42 -10.94 -2.38
C SER A 356 12.45 -9.94 -2.94
N ASP A 357 12.32 -8.66 -2.59
CA ASP A 357 13.15 -7.59 -3.12
C ASP A 357 14.29 -7.18 -2.16
N CYS A 358 14.08 -7.31 -0.84
CA CYS A 358 14.83 -6.60 0.20
C CYS A 358 15.36 -7.51 1.33
N ASP A 359 16.64 -7.40 1.69
CA ASP A 359 17.21 -8.12 2.86
C ASP A 359 16.68 -7.56 4.17
N TRP A 360 16.64 -6.23 4.27
CA TRP A 360 16.18 -5.49 5.43
C TRP A 360 15.19 -4.42 5.04
N VAL A 361 14.17 -4.22 5.88
CA VAL A 361 13.11 -3.23 5.68
C VAL A 361 12.98 -2.39 6.95
N ALA A 362 13.32 -1.10 6.84
CA ALA A 362 13.07 -0.12 7.87
C ALA A 362 11.61 0.33 7.83
N PHE A 363 10.94 0.31 8.99
CA PHE A 363 9.60 0.86 9.13
C PHE A 363 9.71 2.21 9.84
N ILE A 364 9.73 3.30 9.08
CA ILE A 364 9.88 4.67 9.59
C ILE A 364 8.87 5.60 8.91
N ASP A 365 8.46 6.64 9.63
CA ASP A 365 7.57 7.67 9.11
C ASP A 365 8.35 8.68 8.23
N VAL A 366 7.64 9.42 7.38
CA VAL A 366 8.26 10.36 6.42
C VAL A 366 8.88 11.60 7.09
N ASP A 367 8.60 11.82 8.38
CA ASP A 367 9.19 12.84 9.23
C ASP A 367 10.29 12.29 10.15
N GLU A 368 10.76 11.06 9.88
CA GLU A 368 11.79 10.38 10.67
C GLU A 368 13.06 10.17 9.85
N PHE A 369 14.19 10.60 10.40
CA PHE A 369 15.49 10.60 9.73
C PHE A 369 16.52 9.86 10.58
N PHE A 370 17.12 8.80 10.02
CA PHE A 370 18.26 8.14 10.66
C PHE A 370 19.45 9.09 10.72
N TYR A 371 20.10 9.23 11.86
CA TYR A 371 21.36 9.95 12.02
C TYR A 371 22.43 8.99 12.54
N ILE A 372 23.54 8.90 11.79
CA ILE A 372 24.67 8.00 12.06
C ILE A 372 25.91 8.88 12.28
N PRO A 373 26.29 9.21 13.53
CA PRO A 373 27.35 10.18 13.81
C PRO A 373 28.72 9.82 13.22
N SER A 374 28.99 8.52 13.06
CA SER A 374 30.25 8.03 12.47
C SER A 374 30.37 8.28 10.97
N GLY A 375 29.30 8.67 10.28
CA GLY A 375 29.25 8.78 8.82
C GLY A 375 29.23 7.44 8.08
N GLN A 376 29.10 6.32 8.80
CA GLN A 376 28.87 5.01 8.19
C GLN A 376 27.54 4.96 7.44
N THR A 377 27.42 4.03 6.49
CA THR A 377 26.13 3.79 5.83
C THR A 377 25.20 3.01 6.76
N LEU A 378 23.90 3.14 6.53
CA LEU A 378 22.88 2.34 7.23
C LEU A 378 23.13 0.84 7.09
N THR A 379 23.59 0.44 5.90
CA THR A 379 23.97 -0.93 5.59
C THR A 379 25.13 -1.42 6.46
N ASP A 380 26.16 -0.59 6.68
CA ASP A 380 27.30 -0.97 7.54
C ASP A 380 26.84 -1.18 8.99
N VAL A 381 25.96 -0.33 9.50
CA VAL A 381 25.36 -0.50 10.83
C VAL A 381 24.59 -1.83 10.92
N ILE A 382 23.77 -2.16 9.92
CA ILE A 382 23.04 -3.43 9.86
C ILE A 382 24.00 -4.63 9.84
N ARG A 383 25.08 -4.57 9.05
CA ARG A 383 26.09 -5.64 8.98
C ARG A 383 26.83 -5.82 10.30
N ASN A 384 27.20 -4.74 10.98
CA ASN A 384 27.88 -4.80 12.27
C ASN A 384 27.02 -5.50 13.34
N HIS A 385 25.71 -5.32 13.30
CA HIS A 385 24.79 -6.00 14.22
C HIS A 385 24.51 -7.47 13.85
N THR A 386 24.84 -7.90 12.62
CA THR A 386 24.46 -9.23 12.11
C THR A 386 25.64 -10.18 11.93
N THR A 387 26.87 -9.68 11.92
CA THR A 387 28.10 -10.50 11.81
C THR A 387 28.48 -11.20 13.11
N THR A 388 28.12 -10.66 14.27
CA THR A 388 28.35 -11.32 15.56
C THR A 388 27.20 -12.27 15.90
N PRO A 389 27.45 -13.58 16.08
CA PRO A 389 26.41 -14.52 16.52
C PRO A 389 25.85 -14.07 17.87
N SER A 390 24.55 -13.82 17.94
CA SER A 390 23.89 -13.59 19.22
C SER A 390 23.60 -14.91 19.91
N SER A 391 23.81 -14.97 21.23
CA SER A 391 23.44 -16.13 22.05
C SER A 391 21.93 -16.39 22.07
N SER A 392 21.12 -15.39 21.69
CA SER A 392 19.66 -15.46 21.67
C SER A 392 19.05 -15.84 20.31
N GLY A 393 19.87 -16.10 19.27
CA GLY A 393 19.42 -16.46 17.93
C GLY A 393 19.94 -15.53 16.84
N GLU A 394 19.47 -15.70 15.61
CA GLU A 394 19.83 -14.82 14.50
C GLU A 394 19.13 -13.45 14.63
N ILE A 395 19.80 -12.35 14.30
CA ILE A 395 19.17 -11.03 14.40
C ILE A 395 18.13 -10.87 13.28
N GLY A 396 16.87 -10.73 13.68
CA GLY A 396 15.72 -10.48 12.80
C GLY A 396 15.21 -9.04 12.87
N GLU A 397 15.57 -8.30 13.93
CA GLU A 397 15.12 -6.94 14.18
C GLU A 397 16.26 -6.10 14.76
N ILE A 398 16.44 -4.89 14.24
CA ILE A 398 17.34 -3.87 14.78
C ILE A 398 16.49 -2.68 15.23
N ARG A 399 16.55 -2.32 16.50
CA ARG A 399 15.73 -1.28 17.13
C ARG A 399 16.54 -0.01 17.33
N THR A 400 16.06 1.07 16.74
CA THR A 400 16.75 2.37 16.77
C THR A 400 15.98 3.33 17.67
N PRO A 401 16.63 3.94 18.68
CA PRO A 401 15.98 4.93 19.54
C PRO A 401 15.59 6.18 18.74
N CYS A 402 14.42 6.74 19.04
CA CYS A 402 13.83 7.86 18.30
C CYS A 402 13.65 9.07 19.22
N HIS A 403 14.06 10.25 18.78
CA HIS A 403 13.92 11.50 19.51
C HIS A 403 12.97 12.47 18.79
N SER A 404 12.02 13.03 19.54
CA SER A 404 11.07 14.01 19.02
C SER A 404 11.65 15.42 18.99
N PHE A 405 11.62 16.05 17.81
CA PHE A 405 12.06 17.43 17.55
C PHE A 405 10.89 18.42 17.55
N GLY A 406 11.20 19.64 18.01
CA GLY A 406 10.30 20.80 18.10
C GLY A 406 10.56 21.88 17.05
N PRO A 407 9.74 22.95 17.03
CA PRO A 407 9.80 23.98 15.99
C PRO A 407 11.09 24.80 16.01
N SER A 408 11.88 24.73 17.09
CA SER A 408 13.21 25.34 17.16
C SER A 408 13.21 26.87 16.99
N GLY A 409 12.18 27.53 17.51
CA GLY A 409 11.97 28.97 17.41
C GLY A 409 11.41 29.44 16.06
N LEU A 410 10.99 28.52 15.18
CA LEU A 410 10.44 28.86 13.88
C LEU A 410 8.91 28.97 13.94
N SER A 411 8.37 29.95 13.22
CA SER A 411 6.93 30.12 12.97
C SER A 411 6.52 29.71 11.56
N ASP A 412 7.44 29.82 10.59
CA ASP A 412 7.18 29.50 9.19
C ASP A 412 7.86 28.19 8.75
N PRO A 413 7.27 27.43 7.81
CA PRO A 413 7.88 26.23 7.27
C PRO A 413 9.28 26.49 6.68
N PRO A 414 10.30 25.71 7.07
CA PRO A 414 11.67 25.97 6.63
C PRO A 414 11.87 25.63 5.15
N ARG A 415 12.43 26.56 4.38
CA ARG A 415 12.74 26.36 2.95
C ARG A 415 13.83 25.32 2.70
N GLY A 416 14.81 25.24 3.61
CA GLY A 416 15.94 24.30 3.53
C GLY A 416 15.59 22.86 3.93
N GLY A 417 14.34 22.59 4.29
CA GLY A 417 13.93 21.28 4.80
C GLY A 417 14.00 21.18 6.33
N VAL A 418 13.49 20.07 6.84
CA VAL A 418 13.30 19.84 8.27
C VAL A 418 14.62 19.54 8.98
N THR A 419 15.55 18.86 8.29
CA THR A 419 16.81 18.39 8.88
C THR A 419 17.80 19.52 9.18
N ALA A 420 17.83 20.54 8.32
CA ALA A 420 18.72 21.68 8.48
C ALA A 420 18.17 22.76 9.44
N ALA A 421 16.86 22.76 9.69
CA ALA A 421 16.18 23.84 10.38
C ALA A 421 15.82 23.51 11.83
N TYR A 422 15.23 22.33 12.08
CA TYR A 422 14.80 21.96 13.42
C TYR A 422 15.95 21.32 14.19
N THR A 423 16.41 22.00 15.24
CA THR A 423 17.59 21.65 16.05
C THR A 423 17.32 21.58 17.55
N CYS A 424 16.05 21.69 17.94
CA CYS A 424 15.58 21.54 19.30
C CYS A 424 14.82 20.23 19.43
N ARG A 425 15.12 19.45 20.47
CA ARG A 425 14.40 18.20 20.76
C ARG A 425 14.10 18.00 22.24
N MET A 426 13.21 17.06 22.50
CA MET A 426 13.00 16.50 23.84
C MET A 426 14.20 15.65 24.26
N ALA A 427 14.52 15.64 25.57
CA ALA A 427 15.69 14.96 26.12
C ALA A 427 15.52 13.43 26.08
N LEU A 428 14.34 12.94 26.48
CA LEU A 428 14.03 11.51 26.50
C LEU A 428 13.62 11.02 25.11
N PRO A 429 14.08 9.83 24.69
CA PRO A 429 13.60 9.21 23.46
C PRO A 429 12.16 8.73 23.60
N GLU A 430 11.46 8.69 22.48
CA GLU A 430 10.18 8.01 22.31
C GLU A 430 10.39 6.49 22.10
N ARG A 431 9.36 5.80 21.59
CA ARG A 431 9.48 4.39 21.18
C ARG A 431 10.46 4.26 20.00
N HIS A 432 11.17 3.14 19.97
CA HIS A 432 12.08 2.83 18.88
C HIS A 432 11.34 2.65 17.55
N LYS A 433 12.09 2.70 16.45
CA LYS A 433 11.67 2.19 15.15
C LYS A 433 12.54 1.02 14.76
N SER A 434 12.01 0.13 13.93
CA SER A 434 12.68 -1.13 13.63
C SER A 434 13.07 -1.27 12.17
N ILE A 435 14.24 -1.86 11.99
CA ILE A 435 14.73 -2.39 10.72
C ILE A 435 14.64 -3.91 10.83
N ILE A 436 13.86 -4.51 9.94
CA ILE A 436 13.41 -5.90 10.09
C ILE A 436 13.87 -6.71 8.90
N ARG A 437 14.38 -7.91 9.17
CA ARG A 437 14.60 -8.94 8.15
C ARG A 437 13.28 -9.64 7.84
N PRO A 438 12.69 -9.51 6.65
CA PRO A 438 11.35 -10.05 6.35
C PRO A 438 11.17 -11.55 6.65
N GLU A 439 12.22 -12.36 6.44
CA GLU A 439 12.20 -13.81 6.68
C GLU A 439 12.09 -14.19 8.16
N SER A 440 12.46 -13.28 9.05
CA SER A 440 12.44 -13.50 10.50
C SER A 440 11.03 -13.38 11.10
N LEU A 441 10.05 -12.93 10.32
CA LEU A 441 8.71 -12.67 10.82
C LEU A 441 7.89 -13.92 11.09
N ASN A 442 7.08 -13.85 12.15
CA ASN A 442 6.09 -14.87 12.43
C ASN A 442 4.99 -14.88 11.35
N ALA A 443 4.51 -16.07 10.98
CA ALA A 443 3.46 -16.25 9.96
C ALA A 443 2.14 -15.52 10.29
N THR A 444 1.91 -15.15 11.55
CA THR A 444 0.75 -14.35 12.00
C THR A 444 0.84 -12.87 11.63
N LEU A 445 2.04 -12.35 11.34
CA LEU A 445 2.32 -10.94 11.02
C LEU A 445 1.83 -9.94 12.08
N ILE A 446 1.66 -10.39 13.34
CA ILE A 446 1.31 -9.52 14.45
C ILE A 446 2.37 -8.43 14.58
N ASN A 447 1.92 -7.19 14.64
CA ASN A 447 2.79 -6.03 14.80
C ASN A 447 2.14 -4.95 15.67
N VAL A 448 2.99 -4.14 16.32
CA VAL A 448 2.60 -3.00 17.17
C VAL A 448 3.22 -1.73 16.60
N VAL A 449 2.99 -1.50 15.30
CA VAL A 449 3.44 -0.32 14.54
C VAL A 449 4.97 -0.14 14.58
N HIS A 450 5.62 -0.32 13.43
CA HIS A 450 7.09 -0.41 13.26
C HIS A 450 7.78 -1.63 13.88
N HIS A 451 7.17 -2.34 14.83
CA HIS A 451 7.70 -3.58 15.43
C HIS A 451 6.82 -4.80 15.11
N PHE A 452 7.43 -5.94 14.77
CA PHE A 452 6.72 -7.19 14.47
C PHE A 452 7.14 -8.34 15.39
N HIS A 453 6.21 -9.27 15.62
CA HIS A 453 6.55 -10.54 16.26
C HIS A 453 7.47 -11.39 15.37
N LEU A 454 8.63 -11.74 15.91
CA LEU A 454 9.58 -12.63 15.26
C LEU A 454 9.18 -14.10 15.43
N LYS A 455 9.64 -14.95 14.52
CA LYS A 455 9.54 -16.40 14.66
C LYS A 455 10.65 -16.93 15.58
N GLU A 456 10.46 -18.14 16.08
CA GLU A 456 11.46 -18.80 16.94
C GLU A 456 12.83 -18.89 16.25
N GLY A 457 13.90 -18.72 17.03
CA GLY A 457 15.28 -18.69 16.54
C GLY A 457 15.76 -17.30 16.08
N PHE A 458 14.90 -16.29 16.07
CA PHE A 458 15.26 -14.90 15.78
C PHE A 458 15.13 -14.00 17.00
N ALA A 459 16.03 -13.03 17.12
CA ALA A 459 16.08 -12.05 18.19
C ALA A 459 16.13 -10.61 17.66
N PHE A 460 15.92 -9.66 18.56
CA PHE A 460 16.15 -8.23 18.29
C PHE A 460 17.47 -7.76 18.89
N ALA A 461 18.05 -6.71 18.31
CA ALA A 461 19.19 -5.99 18.84
C ALA A 461 18.82 -4.50 18.99
N ASP A 462 19.09 -3.91 20.16
CA ASP A 462 18.96 -2.47 20.37
C ASP A 462 20.25 -1.76 19.95
N VAL A 463 20.10 -0.69 19.16
CA VAL A 463 21.24 0.10 18.69
C VAL A 463 21.66 1.10 19.76
N ASP A 464 22.98 1.22 19.96
CA ASP A 464 23.53 2.24 20.85
C ASP A 464 23.29 3.65 20.30
N LYS A 465 22.95 4.59 21.19
CA LYS A 465 22.63 5.99 20.81
C LYS A 465 23.82 6.73 20.20
N GLY A 466 25.06 6.35 20.52
CA GLY A 466 26.25 6.91 19.89
C GLY A 466 26.48 6.38 18.47
N MET A 467 25.86 5.23 18.12
CA MET A 467 25.99 4.61 16.82
C MET A 467 24.94 5.10 15.83
N MET A 468 23.66 5.08 16.21
CA MET A 468 22.57 5.54 15.36
C MET A 468 21.33 5.91 16.17
N VAL A 469 20.68 7.01 15.79
CA VAL A 469 19.40 7.47 16.34
C VAL A 469 18.46 7.87 15.21
N ILE A 470 17.18 8.04 15.53
CA ILE A 470 16.20 8.65 14.61
C ILE A 470 15.80 10.02 15.14
N ASN A 471 15.88 11.03 14.28
CA ASN A 471 15.33 12.35 14.50
C ASN A 471 13.91 12.38 13.92
N HIS A 472 12.91 12.48 14.79
CA HIS A 472 11.50 12.53 14.44
C HIS A 472 11.01 13.98 14.53
N TYR A 473 10.78 14.60 13.37
CA TYR A 473 10.26 15.96 13.24
C TYR A 473 8.76 16.01 13.44
N LYS A 474 8.35 15.59 14.65
CA LYS A 474 6.98 15.40 15.10
C LYS A 474 6.25 16.73 15.29
N TYR A 475 6.89 17.69 15.97
CA TYR A 475 6.30 18.97 16.34
C TYR A 475 6.90 20.09 15.47
N GLN A 476 6.54 20.09 14.19
CA GLN A 476 6.91 21.17 13.27
C GLN A 476 6.17 22.46 13.60
N VAL A 477 6.44 23.53 12.84
CA VAL A 477 5.67 24.77 12.90
C VAL A 477 4.16 24.52 12.85
N TRP A 478 3.40 25.39 13.52
CA TRP A 478 1.99 25.16 13.81
C TRP A 478 1.15 24.85 12.57
N ASP A 479 1.42 25.55 11.46
CA ASP A 479 0.68 25.39 10.21
C ASP A 479 0.81 23.99 9.59
N ILE A 480 1.92 23.29 9.83
CA ILE A 480 2.09 21.90 9.42
C ILE A 480 1.53 20.96 10.50
N PHE A 481 1.79 21.26 11.76
CA PHE A 481 1.37 20.42 12.87
C PHE A 481 -0.17 20.34 13.00
N LYS A 482 -0.89 21.44 12.77
CA LYS A 482 -2.36 21.52 12.89
C LYS A 482 -3.08 20.52 12.00
N GLU A 483 -2.54 20.22 10.81
CA GLU A 483 -3.14 19.26 9.89
C GLU A 483 -2.96 17.81 10.39
N LYS A 484 -1.78 17.48 10.94
CA LYS A 484 -1.56 16.20 11.65
C LYS A 484 -2.47 16.09 12.88
N PHE A 485 -2.62 17.18 13.62
CA PHE A 485 -3.44 17.25 14.83
C PHE A 485 -4.91 16.97 14.54
N LYS A 486 -5.53 17.68 13.58
CA LYS A 486 -6.94 17.46 13.16
C LYS A 486 -7.24 16.02 12.78
N ARG A 487 -6.26 15.27 12.25
CA ARG A 487 -6.45 13.87 11.82
C ARG A 487 -6.15 12.83 12.89
N ARG A 488 -5.11 12.98 13.73
CA ARG A 488 -4.88 12.06 14.87
C ARG A 488 -6.07 12.02 15.83
N VAL A 489 -6.72 13.16 15.96
CA VAL A 489 -8.03 13.39 16.57
C VAL A 489 -9.13 12.47 16.03
N ALA A 490 -9.13 12.17 14.73
CA ALA A 490 -10.09 11.26 14.10
C ALA A 490 -9.64 9.78 14.17
N THR A 491 -8.33 9.52 14.30
CA THR A 491 -7.76 8.18 14.09
C THR A 491 -7.28 7.44 15.35
N TYR A 492 -6.72 8.09 16.39
CA TYR A 492 -5.99 7.35 17.44
C TYR A 492 -6.35 7.65 18.91
N VAL A 493 -7.26 8.57 19.21
CA VAL A 493 -7.63 8.86 20.61
C VAL A 493 -9.15 8.74 20.75
N ALA A 494 -9.62 8.23 21.89
CA ALA A 494 -11.00 8.46 22.32
C ALA A 494 -11.29 9.95 22.12
N ASP A 495 -12.41 10.27 21.47
CA ASP A 495 -12.77 11.59 20.97
C ASP A 495 -12.09 12.70 21.78
N TRP A 496 -11.09 13.36 21.22
CA TRP A 496 -10.32 14.42 21.87
C TRP A 496 -11.18 15.62 22.30
N GLN A 497 -12.43 15.75 21.82
CA GLN A 497 -13.42 16.69 22.39
C GLN A 497 -13.83 16.29 23.81
N ASN A 498 -13.59 15.03 24.18
CA ASN A 498 -13.73 14.52 25.53
C ASN A 498 -12.53 14.99 26.38
N GLU A 499 -12.85 15.75 27.42
CA GLU A 499 -11.89 16.33 28.37
C GLU A 499 -11.21 15.26 29.25
N GLU A 500 -11.75 14.04 29.32
CA GLU A 500 -11.26 12.96 30.19
C GLU A 500 -9.83 12.48 29.87
N ASN A 501 -9.32 12.69 28.65
CA ASN A 501 -8.03 12.13 28.19
C ASN A 501 -6.92 13.16 27.94
N VAL A 502 -7.05 14.39 28.46
CA VAL A 502 -6.09 15.48 28.21
C VAL A 502 -4.66 15.16 28.69
N GLY A 503 -4.50 14.30 29.70
CA GLY A 503 -3.21 13.88 30.25
C GLY A 503 -2.54 12.65 29.60
N SER A 504 -3.13 12.05 28.55
CA SER A 504 -2.53 10.88 27.89
C SER A 504 -1.21 11.24 27.17
N LYS A 505 -0.22 10.33 27.24
CA LYS A 505 1.03 10.41 26.46
C LYS A 505 0.79 10.36 24.94
N ASP A 506 -0.41 9.99 24.49
CA ASP A 506 -0.79 9.95 23.08
C ASP A 506 -1.21 11.34 22.55
N ARG A 507 -1.36 12.35 23.42
CA ARG A 507 -1.61 13.74 23.04
C ARG A 507 -0.31 14.54 22.96
N ALA A 508 -0.31 15.56 22.11
CA ALA A 508 0.74 16.57 22.15
C ALA A 508 0.68 17.32 23.50
N PRO A 509 1.77 17.32 24.28
CA PRO A 509 1.78 17.95 25.59
C PRO A 509 1.33 19.42 25.55
N GLY A 510 0.42 19.78 26.46
CA GLY A 510 -0.05 21.16 26.60
C GLY A 510 -0.96 21.68 25.48
N LEU A 511 -1.57 20.80 24.67
CA LEU A 511 -2.63 21.16 23.71
C LEU A 511 -4.02 20.73 24.21
N GLY A 512 -4.92 21.72 24.26
CA GLY A 512 -6.34 21.52 24.58
C GLY A 512 -7.13 20.82 23.48
N THR A 513 -8.45 20.93 23.54
CA THR A 513 -9.41 20.27 22.63
C THR A 513 -9.81 21.13 21.43
N ARG A 514 -8.98 22.12 21.05
CA ARG A 514 -9.16 22.94 19.85
C ARG A 514 -7.85 23.13 19.09
N PRO A 515 -7.86 23.26 17.76
CA PRO A 515 -6.67 23.55 16.97
C PRO A 515 -6.35 25.04 17.05
N VAL A 516 -6.02 25.52 18.25
CA VAL A 516 -5.57 26.89 18.51
C VAL A 516 -4.08 26.85 18.79
N GLU A 517 -3.32 27.69 18.08
CA GLU A 517 -1.88 27.82 18.27
C GLU A 517 -1.56 28.37 19.67
N PRO A 518 -0.77 27.66 20.48
CA PRO A 518 -0.23 28.25 21.71
C PRO A 518 0.74 29.39 21.39
N SER A 519 0.72 30.45 22.19
CA SER A 519 1.60 31.62 22.01
C SER A 519 3.09 31.29 22.10
N ASP A 520 3.44 30.20 22.76
CA ASP A 520 4.79 29.69 22.98
C ASP A 520 5.13 28.49 22.08
N TRP A 521 4.32 28.19 21.05
CA TRP A 521 4.50 26.97 20.24
C TRP A 521 5.90 26.89 19.61
N ALA A 522 6.42 28.00 19.09
CA ALA A 522 7.71 28.05 18.43
C ALA A 522 8.87 27.59 19.34
N GLU A 523 8.77 27.89 20.65
CA GLU A 523 9.78 27.58 21.66
C GLU A 523 9.59 26.21 22.35
N ARG A 524 8.46 25.54 22.11
CA ARG A 524 8.17 24.24 22.75
C ARG A 524 9.09 23.12 22.28
N PHE A 525 9.20 22.11 23.14
CA PHE A 525 9.96 20.87 22.89
C PHE A 525 11.46 21.09 22.62
N CYS A 526 12.04 22.16 23.18
CA CYS A 526 13.48 22.46 23.12
C CYS A 526 14.18 22.22 24.47
N GLU A 527 14.29 20.97 24.89
CA GLU A 527 15.03 20.61 26.11
C GLU A 527 16.53 20.42 25.85
N VAL A 528 16.86 19.91 24.65
CA VAL A 528 18.24 19.70 24.18
C VAL A 528 18.40 20.36 22.83
N ARG A 529 19.46 21.16 22.68
CA ARG A 529 19.91 21.65 21.39
C ARG A 529 20.74 20.55 20.72
N ASP A 530 20.21 19.98 19.65
CA ASP A 530 20.79 18.89 18.88
C ASP A 530 21.00 19.32 17.43
N ILE A 531 22.26 19.53 17.06
CA ILE A 531 22.67 20.03 15.75
C ILE A 531 23.40 18.98 14.90
N GLY A 532 23.55 17.75 15.42
CA GLY A 532 24.41 16.74 14.79
C GLY A 532 23.98 16.39 13.37
N LEU A 533 22.68 16.13 13.18
CA LEU A 533 22.14 15.84 11.86
C LEU A 533 22.18 17.07 10.93
N ARG A 534 21.89 18.27 11.45
CA ARG A 534 21.94 19.51 10.67
C ARG A 534 23.34 19.70 10.09
N ASP A 535 24.37 19.64 10.94
CA ASP A 535 25.74 19.94 10.53
C ASP A 535 26.20 18.89 9.50
N TRP A 536 25.88 17.61 9.73
CA TRP A 536 26.16 16.54 8.76
C TRP A 536 25.45 16.75 7.41
N VAL A 537 24.18 17.18 7.43
CA VAL A 537 23.41 17.49 6.21
C VAL A 537 24.04 18.66 5.45
N LEU A 538 24.41 19.73 6.14
CA LEU A 538 25.02 20.90 5.52
C LEU A 538 26.39 20.57 4.90
N ASP A 539 27.14 19.66 5.49
CA ASP A 539 28.44 19.25 4.98
C ASP A 539 28.35 18.32 3.76
N ASN A 540 27.33 17.44 3.72
CA ASN A 540 27.24 16.37 2.72
C ASN A 540 26.25 16.64 1.58
N PHE A 541 25.20 17.44 1.81
CA PHE A 541 24.10 17.65 0.87
C PHE A 541 23.98 19.08 0.35
N ARG A 542 24.87 19.99 0.79
CA ARG A 542 24.90 21.36 0.28
C ARG A 542 25.74 21.43 -1.00
N ASP A 543 25.12 21.88 -2.07
CA ASP A 543 25.80 22.10 -3.34
C ASP A 543 26.81 23.25 -3.20
N ARG A 544 28.07 22.99 -3.57
CA ARG A 544 29.17 23.95 -3.38
C ARG A 544 28.98 25.23 -4.20
N LYS A 545 28.29 25.19 -5.33
CA LYS A 545 28.15 26.34 -6.25
C LYS A 545 26.96 27.22 -5.86
N THR A 546 25.81 26.62 -5.66
CA THR A 546 24.54 27.31 -5.36
C THR A 546 24.36 27.58 -3.87
N GLN A 547 25.13 26.91 -3.01
CA GLN A 547 25.02 26.99 -1.55
C GLN A 547 23.65 26.53 -1.01
N ARG A 548 22.89 25.80 -1.83
CA ARG A 548 21.57 25.22 -1.51
C ARG A 548 21.68 23.74 -1.25
N LEU A 549 20.76 23.21 -0.45
CA LEU A 549 20.62 21.75 -0.30
C LEU A 549 20.07 21.14 -1.58
N VAL A 550 20.53 19.93 -1.92
CA VAL A 550 20.21 19.26 -3.19
C VAL A 550 18.71 18.96 -3.41
N TRP A 551 17.90 19.02 -2.36
CA TRP A 551 16.44 18.89 -2.44
C TRP A 551 15.72 20.22 -2.56
N GLU A 552 16.37 21.37 -2.33
CA GLU A 552 15.74 22.67 -2.52
C GLU A 552 15.31 22.84 -3.98
N ARG A 553 14.05 23.23 -4.17
CA ARG A 553 13.55 23.56 -5.50
C ARG A 553 14.22 24.85 -5.96
N GLU A 554 14.67 24.89 -7.21
CA GLU A 554 14.97 26.16 -7.84
C GLU A 554 13.68 26.99 -7.83
N ALA A 555 13.72 28.15 -7.18
CA ALA A 555 12.64 29.12 -7.31
C ALA A 555 12.43 29.35 -8.81
N ARG A 556 11.26 28.96 -9.33
CA ARG A 556 10.91 29.29 -10.71
C ARG A 556 10.97 30.81 -10.82
N ARG A 557 11.95 31.32 -11.57
CA ARG A 557 11.82 32.67 -12.11
C ARG A 557 10.61 32.62 -13.05
N VAL A 558 9.61 33.44 -12.76
CA VAL A 558 8.34 33.64 -13.50
C VAL A 558 7.23 32.65 -13.14
N GLU A 559 6.38 33.03 -12.18
CA GLU A 559 4.89 32.87 -12.14
C GLU A 559 4.29 33.07 -10.73
N ASP A 560 5.10 33.20 -9.68
CA ASP A 560 4.59 33.45 -8.31
C ASP A 560 4.07 34.89 -8.11
N GLU A 561 4.48 35.87 -8.92
CA GLU A 561 3.90 37.23 -8.88
C GLU A 561 2.45 37.26 -9.39
N VAL A 562 2.05 36.32 -10.26
CA VAL A 562 0.68 36.26 -10.79
C VAL A 562 -0.27 35.67 -9.76
N ILE A 563 0.15 34.68 -8.98
CA ILE A 563 -0.68 34.06 -7.93
C ILE A 563 -0.86 35.04 -6.75
N VAL A 564 0.18 35.78 -6.38
CA VAL A 564 0.07 36.83 -5.34
C VAL A 564 -0.81 38.01 -5.82
N GLN A 565 -0.74 38.40 -7.10
CA GLN A 565 -1.65 39.41 -7.66
C GLN A 565 -3.10 38.92 -7.80
N MET A 566 -3.33 37.66 -8.20
CA MET A 566 -4.68 37.10 -8.36
C MET A 566 -5.39 36.87 -7.02
N GLY A 567 -4.66 36.45 -5.97
CA GLY A 567 -5.19 36.38 -4.59
C GLY A 567 -5.57 37.76 -4.05
N SER A 568 -4.73 38.78 -4.29
CA SER A 568 -5.01 40.18 -3.89
C SER A 568 -6.23 40.78 -4.61
N TRP A 569 -6.48 40.40 -5.87
CA TRP A 569 -7.64 40.87 -6.63
C TRP A 569 -8.95 40.20 -6.23
N ALA A 570 -8.92 38.93 -5.81
CA ALA A 570 -10.08 38.21 -5.29
C ALA A 570 -10.55 38.81 -3.95
N ASP A 571 -9.62 39.08 -3.03
CA ASP A 571 -9.94 39.70 -1.73
C ASP A 571 -10.45 41.14 -1.86
N LYS A 572 -9.91 41.93 -2.79
CA LYS A 572 -10.41 43.29 -3.08
C LYS A 572 -11.82 43.28 -3.70
N ARG A 573 -12.21 42.24 -4.46
CA ARG A 573 -13.58 42.09 -4.99
C ARG A 573 -14.59 41.67 -3.93
N VAL A 574 -14.20 40.77 -3.02
CA VAL A 574 -15.06 40.33 -1.91
C VAL A 574 -15.28 41.48 -0.92
N GLY A 575 -14.23 42.26 -0.61
CA GLY A 575 -14.33 43.46 0.22
C GLY A 575 -15.22 44.56 -0.38
N ARG A 576 -15.16 44.80 -1.70
CA ARG A 576 -16.04 45.77 -2.39
C ARG A 576 -17.51 45.32 -2.47
N LYS A 577 -17.79 44.02 -2.59
CA LYS A 577 -19.17 43.50 -2.56
C LYS A 577 -19.79 43.59 -1.16
N ARG A 578 -19.04 43.30 -0.09
CA ARG A 578 -19.50 43.49 1.30
C ARG A 578 -19.78 44.95 1.65
N LYS A 579 -18.93 45.90 1.19
CA LYS A 579 -19.17 47.34 1.40
C LYS A 579 -20.37 47.91 0.63
N LYS A 580 -20.79 47.28 -0.47
CA LYS A 580 -22.01 47.67 -1.21
C LYS A 580 -23.30 47.10 -0.60
N GLN A 581 -23.25 45.92 0.04
CA GLN A 581 -24.41 45.37 0.75
C GLN A 581 -24.67 46.05 2.10
N LEU A 582 -23.62 46.51 2.80
CA LEU A 582 -23.74 47.25 4.07
C LEU A 582 -24.11 48.74 3.92
N LYS A 583 -24.30 49.24 2.69
CA LYS A 583 -24.81 50.60 2.41
C LYS A 583 -26.25 50.59 1.86
N ALA A 584 -26.88 49.41 1.79
CA ALA A 584 -28.23 49.20 1.26
C ALA A 584 -29.19 48.57 2.30
N GLN A 585 -28.76 48.56 3.57
CA GLN A 585 -29.58 48.44 4.78
C GLN A 585 -29.30 49.69 5.60
#